data_AF-K0ZFU5-F1
#
_entry.id   AF-K0ZFU5-F1
#
_cell.length_a   1.000
_cell.length_b   1.000
_cell.length_c   1.000
_cell.angle_alpha   90.00
_cell.angle_beta   90.00
_cell.angle_gamma   90.00
#
_symmetry.space_group_name_H-M   'P 1'
#
loop_
_entity.id
_entity.type
_entity.pdbx_description
1 polymer ?
#
loop_
_entity_poly.entity_id
_entity_poly.type
_entity_poly.pdbx_seq_one_letter_code
_entity_poly.pdbx_strand_id
1 'polypeptide(L)'
;KTLVFVPGALKGEDIYCQITSIKRNFVEAKLLKVNKKSKFRVVPACTIYNECGGCQIMHLHYDKQLEFKTDLLHQALKKFAPAGYENYEIRPTIGMQEPKYYRAKLQFQTRKFKNQVKAGLYAQNSHYLVELKDCLVQDKETQVIANRLAELLTYHQIPITDERKTLGVRTIMVRRARKTGQVQIIIVTNRQLNLTQLVKDLVKDFPEVVTVAVNTNTAKTSEIYGEKTEIIWGQESIQEGVLDYEFSLSPRAFYQLNPEQTEILYSEAVKALDVSKEDHLIDAYCGVGTIGFAFANKVKSLRGMDIIPEAIEDAKRNAKKMGFDNTHYEAGTAEEIIPRWYQ
;
A
#
# COMPACT_ATOMS: atom_id res chain seq x y z
N LYS A 1 -3.57 -32.49 -20.49
CA LYS A 1 -3.43 -31.09 -20.96
C LYS A 1 -2.45 -30.38 -20.03
N THR A 2 -1.38 -29.78 -20.54
CA THR A 2 -0.39 -29.06 -19.74
C THR A 2 -0.81 -27.60 -19.60
N LEU A 3 -0.84 -27.07 -18.38
CA LEU A 3 -1.09 -25.65 -18.12
C LEU A 3 0.20 -24.86 -18.36
N VAL A 4 0.11 -23.78 -19.14
CA VAL A 4 1.26 -22.90 -19.45
C VAL A 4 0.94 -21.49 -18.99
N PHE A 5 1.74 -20.96 -18.07
CA PHE A 5 1.64 -19.59 -17.58
C PHE A 5 2.55 -18.69 -18.39
N VAL A 6 1.97 -17.68 -19.04
CA VAL A 6 2.70 -16.71 -19.87
C VAL A 6 2.37 -15.29 -19.40
N PRO A 7 3.22 -14.68 -18.54
CA PRO A 7 3.01 -13.30 -18.11
C PRO A 7 2.90 -12.33 -19.29
N GLY A 8 1.89 -11.46 -19.23
CA GLY A 8 1.62 -10.45 -20.25
C GLY A 8 0.80 -10.93 -21.45
N ALA A 9 0.44 -12.22 -21.54
CA ALA A 9 -0.50 -12.73 -22.55
C ALA A 9 -1.95 -12.56 -22.09
N LEU A 10 -2.85 -12.21 -23.02
CA LEU A 10 -4.28 -12.04 -22.74
C LEU A 10 -5.12 -13.18 -23.34
N LYS A 11 -6.32 -13.39 -22.80
CA LYS A 11 -7.29 -14.35 -23.33
C LYS A 11 -7.63 -14.02 -24.79
N GLY A 12 -7.60 -15.04 -25.65
CA GLY A 12 -7.92 -14.94 -27.07
C GLY A 12 -6.76 -14.50 -27.97
N GLU A 13 -5.53 -14.44 -27.45
CA GLU A 13 -4.34 -14.13 -28.24
C GLU A 13 -3.63 -15.36 -28.80
N ASP A 14 -3.11 -15.21 -30.02
CA ASP A 14 -2.17 -16.16 -30.59
C ASP A 14 -0.75 -15.65 -30.35
N ILE A 15 0.08 -16.43 -29.67
CA ILE A 15 1.40 -15.97 -29.19
C ILE A 15 2.52 -16.96 -29.54
N TYR A 16 3.72 -16.42 -29.72
CA TYR A 16 4.96 -17.17 -29.57
C TYR A 16 5.51 -16.93 -28.16
N CYS A 17 5.82 -18.01 -27.45
CA CYS A 17 6.43 -17.96 -26.14
C CYS A 17 7.60 -18.96 -26.06
N GLN A 18 8.53 -18.69 -25.14
CA GLN A 18 9.66 -19.56 -24.84
C GLN A 18 9.47 -20.15 -23.46
N ILE A 19 9.53 -21.48 -23.35
CA ILE A 19 9.49 -22.16 -22.06
C ILE A 19 10.71 -21.75 -21.23
N THR A 20 10.48 -21.26 -20.02
CA THR A 20 11.52 -20.82 -19.08
C THR A 20 11.68 -21.77 -17.90
N SER A 21 10.61 -22.44 -17.47
CA SER A 21 10.66 -23.43 -16.39
C SER A 21 9.60 -24.51 -16.57
N ILE A 22 9.97 -25.76 -16.34
CA ILE A 22 9.04 -26.89 -16.31
C ILE A 22 8.85 -27.30 -14.86
N LYS A 23 7.62 -27.26 -14.36
CA LYS A 23 7.23 -27.71 -13.01
C LYS A 23 6.40 -29.00 -13.12
N ARG A 24 6.17 -29.65 -11.99
CA ARG A 24 5.41 -30.92 -11.91
C ARG A 24 4.02 -30.85 -12.56
N ASN A 25 3.30 -29.72 -12.41
CA ASN A 25 1.90 -29.57 -12.82
C ASN A 25 1.66 -28.45 -13.85
N PHE A 26 2.69 -27.66 -14.17
CA PHE A 26 2.57 -26.51 -15.07
C PHE A 26 3.92 -26.13 -15.66
N VAL A 27 3.88 -25.32 -16.71
CA VAL A 27 5.05 -24.74 -17.36
C VAL A 27 4.97 -23.23 -17.27
N GLU A 28 6.10 -22.59 -17.03
CA GLU A 28 6.26 -21.14 -17.13
C GLU A 28 6.94 -20.82 -18.45
N ALA A 29 6.47 -19.77 -19.12
CA ALA A 29 7.04 -19.31 -20.36
C ALA A 29 7.09 -17.78 -20.43
N LYS A 30 8.05 -17.27 -21.19
CA LYS A 30 8.19 -15.85 -21.51
C LYS A 30 7.49 -15.54 -22.83
N LEU A 31 6.65 -14.51 -22.85
CA LEU A 31 6.06 -14.00 -24.08
C LEU A 31 7.15 -13.41 -24.98
N LEU A 32 7.27 -13.91 -26.22
CA LEU A 32 8.20 -13.39 -27.23
C LEU A 32 7.50 -12.47 -28.22
N LYS A 33 6.34 -12.90 -28.72
CA LYS A 33 5.57 -12.17 -29.74
C LYS A 33 4.08 -12.47 -29.61
N VAL A 34 3.27 -11.44 -29.80
CA VAL A 34 1.82 -11.58 -30.00
C VAL A 34 1.55 -11.52 -31.50
N ASN A 35 1.10 -12.63 -32.09
CA ASN A 35 0.78 -12.73 -33.52
C ASN A 35 -0.62 -12.18 -33.80
N LYS A 36 -1.59 -12.54 -32.95
CA LYS A 36 -2.96 -12.03 -32.99
C LYS A 36 -3.29 -11.39 -31.65
N LYS A 37 -3.45 -10.07 -31.65
CA LYS A 37 -3.76 -9.29 -30.45
C LYS A 37 -5.22 -9.46 -30.06
N SER A 38 -5.49 -9.47 -28.76
CA SER A 38 -6.85 -9.35 -28.24
C SER A 38 -7.40 -7.95 -28.56
N LYS A 39 -8.70 -7.85 -28.87
CA LYS A 39 -9.37 -6.56 -29.05
C LYS A 39 -9.36 -5.68 -27.79
N PHE A 40 -9.09 -6.28 -26.63
CA PHE A 40 -9.02 -5.59 -25.34
C PHE A 40 -7.58 -5.30 -24.91
N ARG A 41 -6.58 -5.62 -25.73
CA ARG A 41 -5.20 -5.21 -25.48
C ARG A 41 -5.07 -3.71 -25.76
N VAL A 42 -4.54 -2.98 -24.79
CA VAL A 42 -4.20 -1.55 -24.93
C VAL A 42 -2.70 -1.35 -24.77
N VAL A 43 -2.19 -0.23 -25.28
CA VAL A 43 -0.83 0.22 -24.96
C VAL A 43 -0.87 0.84 -23.56
N PRO A 44 -0.08 0.35 -22.60
CA PRO A 44 0.02 0.95 -21.27
C PRO A 44 0.42 2.42 -21.38
N ALA A 45 -0.30 3.30 -20.65
CA ALA A 45 0.03 4.73 -20.62
C ALA A 45 1.32 5.05 -19.85
N CYS A 46 1.82 4.11 -19.04
CA CYS A 46 3.08 4.23 -18.32
C CYS A 46 4.25 3.76 -19.20
N THR A 47 5.20 4.65 -19.50
CA THR A 47 6.33 4.40 -20.42
C THR A 47 7.27 3.29 -19.94
N ILE A 48 7.42 3.16 -18.63
CA ILE A 48 8.29 2.18 -17.97
C ILE A 48 7.54 0.90 -17.54
N TYR A 49 6.33 0.69 -18.04
CA TYR A 49 5.47 -0.44 -17.65
C TYR A 49 6.16 -1.82 -17.77
N ASN A 50 7.00 -2.01 -18.80
CA ASN A 50 7.69 -3.28 -19.03
C ASN A 50 8.92 -3.48 -18.12
N GLU A 51 9.43 -2.41 -17.49
CA GLU A 51 10.63 -2.43 -16.65
C GLU A 51 10.27 -2.42 -15.16
N CYS A 52 9.28 -1.61 -14.79
CA CYS A 52 8.81 -1.46 -13.43
C CYS A 52 7.96 -2.66 -12.99
N GLY A 53 8.31 -3.29 -11.87
CA GLY A 53 7.54 -4.42 -11.30
C GLY A 53 6.21 -4.03 -10.64
N GLY A 54 5.78 -2.75 -10.72
CA GLY A 54 4.68 -2.21 -9.92
C GLY A 54 3.28 -2.46 -10.47
N CYS A 55 3.10 -2.64 -11.78
CA CYS A 55 1.79 -2.81 -12.44
C CYS A 55 1.82 -3.97 -13.43
N GLN A 56 0.81 -4.85 -13.41
CA GLN A 56 0.86 -6.12 -14.12
C GLN A 56 -0.21 -6.27 -15.21
N ILE A 57 -1.23 -5.41 -15.24
CA ILE A 57 -2.39 -5.53 -16.14
C ILE A 57 -2.75 -4.25 -16.91
N MET A 58 -1.88 -3.24 -16.95
CA MET A 58 -2.18 -1.97 -17.68
C MET A 58 -2.31 -2.16 -19.21
N HIS A 59 -1.89 -3.31 -19.74
CA HIS A 59 -2.07 -3.67 -21.14
C HIS A 59 -3.44 -4.29 -21.45
N LEU A 60 -4.31 -4.44 -20.44
CA LEU A 60 -5.70 -4.86 -20.58
C LEU A 60 -6.61 -3.63 -20.39
N HIS A 61 -7.60 -3.45 -21.27
CA HIS A 61 -8.58 -2.36 -21.15
C HIS A 61 -9.30 -2.41 -19.77
N TYR A 62 -9.61 -1.24 -19.21
CA TYR A 62 -9.99 -1.12 -17.79
C TYR A 62 -11.25 -1.90 -17.42
N ASP A 63 -12.31 -1.85 -18.23
CA ASP A 63 -13.53 -2.67 -18.04
C ASP A 63 -13.19 -4.17 -17.92
N LYS A 64 -12.25 -4.65 -18.74
CA LYS A 64 -11.78 -6.04 -18.72
C LYS A 64 -10.87 -6.35 -17.55
N GLN A 65 -10.22 -5.35 -16.94
CA GLN A 65 -9.54 -5.55 -15.67
C GLN A 65 -10.55 -5.84 -14.55
N LEU A 66 -11.73 -5.21 -14.56
CA LEU A 66 -12.79 -5.47 -13.58
C LEU A 66 -13.41 -6.86 -13.77
N GLU A 67 -13.68 -7.24 -15.03
CA GLU A 67 -14.14 -8.60 -15.36
C GLU A 67 -13.10 -9.66 -14.95
N PHE A 68 -11.82 -9.40 -15.23
CA PHE A 68 -10.73 -10.29 -14.85
C PHE A 68 -10.64 -10.49 -13.32
N LYS A 69 -10.79 -9.42 -12.53
CA LYS A 69 -10.80 -9.51 -11.06
C LYS A 69 -12.00 -10.29 -10.54
N THR A 70 -13.16 -10.12 -11.15
CA THR A 70 -14.38 -10.88 -10.83
C THR A 70 -14.18 -12.36 -11.13
N ASP A 71 -13.66 -12.69 -12.32
CA ASP A 71 -13.34 -14.06 -12.73
C ASP A 71 -12.26 -14.70 -11.84
N LEU A 72 -11.28 -13.93 -11.35
CA LEU A 72 -10.28 -14.42 -10.41
C LEU A 72 -10.92 -14.92 -9.11
N LEU A 73 -11.96 -14.23 -8.61
CA LEU A 73 -12.70 -14.65 -7.43
C LEU A 73 -13.51 -15.93 -7.70
N HIS A 74 -14.18 -16.03 -8.84
CA HIS A 74 -14.86 -17.26 -9.27
C HIS A 74 -13.89 -18.45 -9.32
N GLN A 75 -12.72 -18.26 -9.92
CA GLN A 75 -11.69 -19.30 -10.02
C GLN A 75 -11.16 -19.71 -8.64
N ALA A 76 -10.93 -18.75 -7.74
CA ALA A 76 -10.47 -19.02 -6.38
C ALA A 76 -11.51 -19.83 -5.60
N LEU A 77 -12.78 -19.40 -5.59
CA LEU A 77 -13.85 -20.12 -4.90
C LEU A 77 -14.04 -21.53 -5.45
N LYS A 78 -14.00 -21.70 -6.78
CA LYS A 78 -14.07 -23.03 -7.41
C LYS A 78 -12.89 -23.92 -7.06
N LYS A 79 -11.68 -23.35 -6.93
CA LYS A 79 -10.47 -24.10 -6.60
C LYS A 79 -10.44 -24.58 -5.16
N PHE A 80 -10.79 -23.71 -4.22
CA PHE A 80 -10.72 -24.01 -2.79
C PHE A 80 -12.04 -24.60 -2.23
N ALA A 81 -13.15 -24.39 -2.93
CA ALA A 81 -14.47 -24.95 -2.66
C ALA A 81 -14.89 -24.88 -1.17
N PRO A 82 -14.90 -23.69 -0.53
CA PRO A 82 -15.40 -23.57 0.83
C PRO A 82 -16.87 -23.98 0.92
N ALA A 83 -17.33 -24.40 2.10
CA ALA A 83 -18.71 -24.86 2.28
C ALA A 83 -19.72 -23.83 1.78
N GLY A 84 -20.65 -24.25 0.91
CA GLY A 84 -21.72 -23.39 0.38
C GLY A 84 -21.30 -22.39 -0.70
N TYR A 85 -20.05 -22.41 -1.19
CA TYR A 85 -19.55 -21.41 -2.15
C TYR A 85 -20.35 -21.29 -3.45
N GLU A 86 -21.04 -22.36 -3.86
CA GLU A 86 -21.88 -22.39 -5.07
C GLU A 86 -23.09 -21.46 -4.96
N ASN A 87 -23.50 -21.13 -3.73
CA ASN A 87 -24.61 -20.21 -3.46
C ASN A 87 -24.15 -18.76 -3.27
N TYR A 88 -22.84 -18.47 -3.36
CA TYR A 88 -22.33 -17.11 -3.17
C TYR A 88 -22.68 -16.25 -4.38
N GLU A 89 -23.38 -15.14 -4.15
CA GLU A 89 -23.59 -14.11 -5.16
C GLU A 89 -22.29 -13.32 -5.36
N ILE A 90 -21.63 -13.52 -6.50
CA ILE A 90 -20.45 -12.72 -6.86
C ILE A 90 -20.89 -11.53 -7.70
N ARG A 91 -20.84 -10.35 -7.08
CA ARG A 91 -21.15 -9.08 -7.74
C ARG A 91 -19.97 -8.60 -8.60
N PRO A 92 -20.23 -7.83 -9.66
CA PRO A 92 -19.17 -7.22 -10.46
C PRO A 92 -18.21 -6.38 -9.61
N THR A 93 -16.91 -6.44 -9.94
CA THR A 93 -15.91 -5.59 -9.28
C THR A 93 -16.24 -4.11 -9.48
N ILE A 94 -16.31 -3.36 -8.38
CA ILE A 94 -16.53 -1.91 -8.42
C ILE A 94 -15.26 -1.22 -8.91
N GLY A 95 -15.40 -0.40 -9.95
CA GLY A 95 -14.31 0.35 -10.56
C GLY A 95 -14.10 1.73 -9.93
N MET A 96 -12.98 2.34 -10.29
CA MET A 96 -12.65 3.74 -10.05
C MET A 96 -12.95 4.54 -11.31
N GLN A 97 -13.54 5.73 -11.17
CA GLN A 97 -13.88 6.57 -12.32
C GLN A 97 -12.63 7.00 -13.08
N GLU A 98 -11.61 7.47 -12.35
CA GLU A 98 -10.30 7.81 -12.90
C GLU A 98 -9.21 6.93 -12.29
N PRO A 99 -8.84 5.78 -12.89
CA PRO A 99 -7.91 4.81 -12.31
C PRO A 99 -6.44 5.25 -12.44
N LYS A 100 -6.12 6.48 -12.01
CA LYS A 100 -4.80 7.12 -12.07
C LYS A 100 -4.54 7.90 -10.79
N TYR A 101 -3.27 8.10 -10.48
CA TYR A 101 -2.77 8.91 -9.35
C TYR A 101 -3.37 8.56 -7.98
N TYR A 102 -3.91 7.36 -7.79
CA TYR A 102 -4.71 7.02 -6.62
C TYR A 102 -3.89 6.68 -5.37
N ARG A 103 -2.60 6.29 -5.51
CA ARG A 103 -1.78 5.88 -4.36
C ARG A 103 -1.38 7.09 -3.52
N ALA A 104 -1.92 7.19 -2.31
CA ALA A 104 -1.65 8.24 -1.34
C ALA A 104 -0.33 8.05 -0.56
N LYS A 105 0.32 6.89 -0.70
CA LYS A 105 1.63 6.61 -0.11
C LYS A 105 2.59 6.05 -1.15
N LEU A 106 3.73 6.70 -1.28
CA LEU A 106 4.89 6.29 -2.05
C LEU A 106 5.89 5.59 -1.11
N GLN A 107 6.54 4.55 -1.61
CA GLN A 107 7.61 3.86 -0.91
C GLN A 107 8.70 3.47 -1.90
N PHE A 108 9.76 4.27 -1.97
CA PHE A 108 10.84 4.10 -2.93
C PHE A 108 12.15 3.72 -2.26
N GLN A 109 12.82 2.76 -2.88
CA GLN A 109 14.17 2.36 -2.54
C GLN A 109 15.15 3.38 -3.10
N THR A 110 16.20 3.69 -2.36
CA THR A 110 17.25 4.61 -2.80
C THR A 110 18.51 3.85 -3.22
N ARG A 111 19.15 4.28 -4.30
CA ARG A 111 20.50 3.85 -4.69
C ARG A 111 21.32 5.05 -5.16
N LYS A 112 22.63 4.98 -4.94
CA LYS A 112 23.58 5.97 -5.45
C LYS A 112 24.17 5.48 -6.76
N PHE A 113 24.06 6.29 -7.81
CA PHE A 113 24.69 6.09 -9.10
C PHE A 113 25.67 7.23 -9.35
N LYS A 114 26.97 6.94 -9.33
CA LYS A 114 28.03 7.96 -9.30
C LYS A 114 27.78 8.92 -8.12
N ASN A 115 27.54 10.20 -8.39
CA ASN A 115 27.25 11.20 -7.37
C ASN A 115 25.76 11.53 -7.24
N GLN A 116 24.87 10.83 -7.95
CA GLN A 116 23.43 11.10 -7.91
C GLN A 116 22.69 10.02 -7.14
N VAL A 117 21.78 10.43 -6.26
CA VAL A 117 20.81 9.55 -5.61
C VAL A 117 19.61 9.39 -6.51
N LYS A 118 19.24 8.14 -6.77
CA LYS A 118 18.03 7.76 -7.49
C LYS A 118 17.06 7.07 -6.55
N ALA A 119 15.77 7.33 -6.73
CA ALA A 119 14.69 6.71 -5.98
C ALA A 119 13.72 6.02 -6.95
N GLY A 120 13.22 4.85 -6.56
CA GLY A 120 12.21 4.14 -7.32
C GLY A 120 11.90 2.75 -6.79
N LEU A 121 11.49 1.85 -7.67
CA LEU A 121 11.15 0.47 -7.32
C LEU A 121 12.13 -0.51 -7.95
N TYR A 122 12.18 -1.73 -7.43
CA TYR A 122 12.95 -2.78 -8.10
C TYR A 122 12.21 -3.30 -9.33
N ALA A 123 12.96 -3.64 -10.38
CA ALA A 123 12.44 -4.41 -11.50
C ALA A 123 11.96 -5.79 -11.03
N GLN A 124 10.99 -6.35 -11.72
CA GLN A 124 10.34 -7.61 -11.35
C GLN A 124 11.38 -8.72 -11.10
N ASN A 125 11.26 -9.42 -9.98
CA ASN A 125 12.15 -10.52 -9.56
C ASN A 125 13.64 -10.14 -9.47
N SER A 126 13.97 -8.90 -9.07
CA SER A 126 15.35 -8.43 -8.94
C SER A 126 15.52 -7.41 -7.80
N HIS A 127 16.77 -7.02 -7.51
CA HIS A 127 17.11 -5.81 -6.75
C HIS A 127 17.67 -4.69 -7.66
N TYR A 128 17.40 -4.75 -8.96
CA TYR A 128 17.77 -3.70 -9.90
C TYR A 128 16.82 -2.52 -9.75
N LEU A 129 17.33 -1.36 -9.33
CA LEU A 129 16.51 -0.17 -9.14
C LEU A 129 16.13 0.46 -10.48
N VAL A 130 14.83 0.56 -10.74
CA VAL A 130 14.24 1.39 -11.80
C VAL A 130 13.91 2.74 -11.18
N GLU A 131 14.56 3.79 -11.67
CA GLU A 131 14.30 5.17 -11.24
C GLU A 131 12.89 5.59 -11.65
N LEU A 132 12.12 6.15 -10.70
CA LEU A 132 10.74 6.55 -10.92
C LEU A 132 10.61 8.05 -10.67
N LYS A 133 10.61 8.84 -11.75
CA LYS A 133 10.35 10.29 -11.68
C LYS A 133 8.90 10.66 -11.88
N ASP A 134 8.16 9.80 -12.57
CA ASP A 134 6.72 9.90 -12.79
C ASP A 134 6.13 8.49 -12.73
N CYS A 135 5.00 8.35 -12.04
CA CYS A 135 4.30 7.10 -11.84
C CYS A 135 2.80 7.34 -11.95
N LEU A 136 2.19 6.78 -12.99
CA LEU A 136 0.79 7.01 -13.36
C LEU A 136 -0.22 6.70 -12.24
N VAL A 137 0.14 5.82 -11.29
CA VAL A 137 -0.75 5.41 -10.19
C VAL A 137 -0.42 6.12 -8.88
N GLN A 138 0.67 6.88 -8.82
CA GLN A 138 1.14 7.54 -7.60
C GLN A 138 0.56 8.95 -7.48
N ASP A 139 0.19 9.41 -6.29
CA ASP A 139 -0.19 10.80 -6.12
C ASP A 139 0.91 11.76 -6.62
N LYS A 140 0.50 12.77 -7.40
CA LYS A 140 1.43 13.72 -8.03
C LYS A 140 2.28 14.46 -7.01
N GLU A 141 1.68 14.89 -5.89
CA GLU A 141 2.41 15.61 -4.84
C GLU A 141 3.46 14.72 -4.20
N THR A 142 3.06 13.49 -3.82
CA THR A 142 4.02 12.53 -3.23
C THR A 142 5.19 12.22 -4.16
N GLN A 143 4.96 12.20 -5.48
CA GLN A 143 5.99 11.98 -6.49
C GLN A 143 6.93 13.18 -6.63
N VAL A 144 6.40 14.41 -6.65
CA VAL A 144 7.19 15.66 -6.68
C VAL A 144 8.10 15.75 -5.44
N ILE A 145 7.53 15.52 -4.25
CA ILE A 145 8.27 15.53 -2.99
C ILE A 145 9.35 14.44 -2.99
N ALA A 146 9.05 13.22 -3.46
CA ALA A 146 10.03 12.14 -3.51
C ALA A 146 11.21 12.45 -4.46
N ASN A 147 10.92 13.06 -5.62
CA ASN A 147 11.95 13.51 -6.56
C ASN A 147 12.86 14.56 -5.90
N ARG A 148 12.26 15.57 -5.27
CA ARG A 148 13.01 16.62 -4.57
C ARG A 148 13.81 16.08 -3.39
N LEU A 149 13.28 15.11 -2.65
CA LEU A 149 14.00 14.43 -1.59
C LEU A 149 15.24 13.70 -2.12
N ALA A 150 15.16 13.04 -3.29
CA ALA A 150 16.33 12.41 -3.93
C ALA A 150 17.39 13.45 -4.36
N GLU A 151 16.96 14.62 -4.84
CA GLU A 151 17.86 15.75 -5.14
C GLU A 151 18.56 16.27 -3.89
N LEU A 152 17.81 16.48 -2.79
CA LEU A 152 18.38 16.96 -1.53
C LEU A 152 19.32 15.94 -0.90
N LEU A 153 19.01 14.64 -0.98
CA LEU A 153 19.93 13.56 -0.58
C LEU A 153 21.25 13.63 -1.35
N THR A 154 21.18 13.97 -2.64
CA THR A 154 22.35 14.18 -3.50
C THR A 154 23.13 15.43 -3.07
N TYR A 155 22.45 16.57 -2.95
CA TYR A 155 23.02 17.87 -2.66
C TYR A 155 23.74 17.91 -1.30
N HIS A 156 23.09 17.39 -0.25
CA HIS A 156 23.65 17.29 1.10
C HIS A 156 24.61 16.11 1.27
N GLN A 157 24.90 15.37 0.20
CA GLN A 157 25.81 14.21 0.19
C GLN A 157 25.47 13.16 1.26
N ILE A 158 24.18 12.94 1.50
CA ILE A 158 23.72 11.99 2.51
C ILE A 158 24.14 10.57 2.10
N PRO A 159 24.75 9.77 3.00
CA PRO A 159 25.07 8.38 2.70
C PRO A 159 23.82 7.59 2.31
N ILE A 160 23.91 6.83 1.21
CA ILE A 160 22.85 5.93 0.72
C ILE A 160 23.33 4.50 0.89
N THR A 161 22.41 3.61 1.26
CA THR A 161 22.73 2.21 1.48
C THR A 161 23.10 1.51 0.18
N ASP A 162 24.23 0.80 0.24
CA ASP A 162 24.63 -0.21 -0.73
C ASP A 162 24.84 -1.51 0.07
N GLU A 163 24.07 -2.55 -0.26
CA GLU A 163 23.99 -3.84 0.45
C GLU A 163 25.35 -4.48 0.77
N ARG A 164 26.42 -4.07 0.06
CA ARG A 164 27.77 -4.63 0.22
C ARG A 164 28.78 -3.68 0.86
N LYS A 165 28.52 -2.37 0.91
CA LYS A 165 29.61 -1.38 1.08
C LYS A 165 29.30 -0.18 1.96
N THR A 166 28.05 0.24 2.08
CA THR A 166 27.74 1.53 2.72
C THR A 166 26.42 1.46 3.46
N LEU A 167 26.44 1.96 4.69
CA LEU A 167 25.26 2.19 5.51
C LEU A 167 24.80 3.65 5.33
N GLY A 168 23.50 3.87 5.18
CA GLY A 168 22.88 5.17 4.97
C GLY A 168 21.36 5.09 4.86
N VAL A 169 20.77 5.95 4.06
CA VAL A 169 19.34 5.90 3.71
C VAL A 169 19.07 4.69 2.81
N ARG A 170 18.05 3.90 3.15
CA ARG A 170 17.61 2.70 2.41
C ARG A 170 16.38 2.99 1.55
N THR A 171 15.40 3.64 2.16
CA THR A 171 14.07 3.82 1.60
C THR A 171 13.57 5.20 2.02
N ILE A 172 12.88 5.87 1.10
CA ILE A 172 12.10 7.06 1.39
C ILE A 172 10.63 6.74 1.20
N MET A 173 9.79 7.24 2.09
CA MET A 173 8.35 7.17 1.97
C MET A 173 7.75 8.56 2.08
N VAL A 174 6.74 8.81 1.27
CA VAL A 174 5.95 10.04 1.30
C VAL A 174 4.49 9.62 1.30
N ARG A 175 3.76 10.03 2.33
CA ARG A 175 2.32 9.80 2.47
C ARG A 175 1.63 11.16 2.47
N ARG A 176 0.56 11.28 1.69
CA ARG A 176 -0.32 12.45 1.70
C ARG A 176 -1.70 12.04 2.19
N ALA A 177 -2.20 12.72 3.21
CA ALA A 177 -3.60 12.62 3.57
C ALA A 177 -4.44 13.32 2.50
N ARG A 178 -5.34 12.59 1.84
CA ARG A 178 -6.13 13.11 0.72
C ARG A 178 -7.13 14.17 1.19
N LYS A 179 -7.74 13.95 2.36
CA LYS A 179 -8.77 14.85 2.88
C LYS A 179 -8.20 16.21 3.30
N THR A 180 -7.08 16.19 4.02
CA THR A 180 -6.51 17.39 4.65
C THR A 180 -5.36 18.01 3.86
N GLY A 181 -4.77 17.26 2.93
CA GLY A 181 -3.59 17.67 2.17
C GLY A 181 -2.27 17.53 2.94
N GLN A 182 -2.30 17.17 4.23
CA GLN A 182 -1.10 17.03 5.05
C GLN A 182 -0.18 15.93 4.54
N VAL A 183 1.13 16.18 4.57
CA VAL A 183 2.16 15.23 4.12
C VAL A 183 3.04 14.76 5.28
N GLN A 184 3.28 13.46 5.29
CA GLN A 184 4.18 12.76 6.20
C GLN A 184 5.30 12.09 5.42
N ILE A 185 6.54 12.30 5.85
CA ILE A 185 7.73 11.72 5.25
C ILE A 185 8.39 10.78 6.24
N ILE A 186 8.84 9.62 5.75
CA ILE A 186 9.59 8.64 6.54
C ILE A 186 10.87 8.29 5.80
N ILE A 187 12.00 8.52 6.45
CA ILE A 187 13.32 8.18 5.93
C ILE A 187 13.81 6.96 6.69
N VAL A 188 13.95 5.83 6.00
CA VAL A 188 14.46 4.60 6.59
C VAL A 188 15.98 4.57 6.46
N THR A 189 16.68 4.43 7.57
CA THR A 189 18.15 4.38 7.62
C THR A 189 18.63 3.12 8.35
N ASN A 190 19.85 2.68 8.07
CA ASN A 190 20.52 1.59 8.82
C ASN A 190 21.65 2.10 9.73
N ARG A 191 21.74 3.41 9.91
CA ARG A 191 22.62 4.09 10.85
C ARG A 191 22.03 5.46 11.20
N GLN A 192 22.50 6.05 12.29
CA GLN A 192 22.20 7.45 12.57
C GLN A 192 22.85 8.36 11.53
N LEU A 193 22.08 9.36 11.07
CA LEU A 193 22.47 10.36 10.08
C LEU A 193 22.00 11.74 10.55
N ASN A 194 22.77 12.78 10.28
CA ASN A 194 22.31 14.15 10.47
C ASN A 194 21.53 14.59 9.23
N LEU A 195 20.21 14.77 9.39
CA LEU A 195 19.30 15.17 8.32
C LEU A 195 18.80 16.62 8.47
N THR A 196 19.34 17.39 9.43
CA THR A 196 18.80 18.69 9.82
C THR A 196 18.69 19.67 8.65
N GLN A 197 19.76 19.84 7.87
CA GLN A 197 19.76 20.78 6.74
C GLN A 197 18.88 20.29 5.59
N LEU A 198 18.88 18.98 5.32
CA LEU A 198 17.99 18.37 4.34
C LEU A 198 16.53 18.62 4.70
N VAL A 199 16.15 18.39 5.95
CA VAL A 199 14.77 18.61 6.41
C VAL A 199 14.40 20.09 6.33
N LYS A 200 15.30 21.00 6.72
CA LYS A 200 15.08 22.45 6.63
C LYS A 200 14.79 22.90 5.19
N ASP A 201 15.55 22.42 4.21
CA ASP A 201 15.33 22.75 2.80
C ASP A 201 14.03 22.12 2.29
N LEU A 202 13.76 20.87 2.67
CA LEU A 202 12.56 20.13 2.26
C LEU A 202 11.26 20.80 2.72
N VAL A 203 11.16 21.18 3.99
CA VAL A 203 9.93 21.79 4.55
C VAL A 203 9.77 23.25 4.12
N LYS A 204 10.86 23.90 3.68
CA LYS A 204 10.78 25.20 3.02
C LYS A 204 10.16 25.08 1.62
N ASP A 205 10.53 24.03 0.88
CA ASP A 205 10.02 23.77 -0.47
C ASP A 205 8.57 23.26 -0.42
N PHE A 206 8.17 22.52 0.63
CA PHE A 206 6.84 21.92 0.78
C PHE A 206 6.22 22.20 2.17
N PRO A 207 5.51 23.34 2.33
CA PRO A 207 4.87 23.71 3.59
C PRO A 207 3.79 22.73 4.08
N GLU A 208 3.23 21.90 3.20
CA GLU A 208 2.25 20.87 3.50
C GLU A 208 2.85 19.63 4.18
N VAL A 209 4.19 19.47 4.16
CA VAL A 209 4.87 18.49 4.99
C VAL A 209 4.69 18.93 6.43
N VAL A 210 4.02 18.12 7.24
CA VAL A 210 3.80 18.40 8.67
C VAL A 210 4.48 17.38 9.57
N THR A 211 5.00 16.27 9.03
CA THR A 211 5.75 15.27 9.79
C THR A 211 6.94 14.77 8.98
N VAL A 212 8.14 14.79 9.58
CA VAL A 212 9.29 14.04 9.08
C VAL A 212 9.78 13.10 10.17
N ALA A 213 9.79 11.81 9.87
CA ALA A 213 10.26 10.76 10.78
C ALA A 213 11.45 10.00 10.19
N VAL A 214 12.30 9.49 11.08
CA VAL A 214 13.37 8.55 10.76
C VAL A 214 13.03 7.20 11.37
N ASN A 215 13.03 6.16 10.54
CA ASN A 215 12.92 4.79 11.02
C ASN A 215 14.28 4.11 10.89
N THR A 216 14.76 3.49 11.97
CA THR A 216 16.05 2.81 11.99
C THR A 216 15.85 1.31 11.78
N ASN A 217 16.40 0.79 10.68
CA ASN A 217 16.41 -0.64 10.32
C ASN A 217 17.82 -1.12 9.97
N THR A 218 18.49 -1.72 10.95
CA THR A 218 19.83 -2.31 10.83
C THR A 218 19.82 -3.77 10.36
N ALA A 219 18.65 -4.42 10.31
CA ALA A 219 18.52 -5.82 9.99
C ALA A 219 18.70 -6.09 8.48
N LYS A 220 19.34 -7.22 8.15
CA LYS A 220 19.50 -7.73 6.78
C LYS A 220 18.25 -8.51 6.34
N THR A 221 17.14 -7.80 6.27
CA THR A 221 15.81 -8.32 5.92
C THR A 221 15.18 -7.52 4.78
N SER A 222 14.22 -8.13 4.10
CA SER A 222 13.33 -7.47 3.14
C SER A 222 12.29 -6.56 3.81
N GLU A 223 12.08 -6.70 5.12
CA GLU A 223 11.27 -5.77 5.88
C GLU A 223 11.85 -4.36 5.83
N ILE A 224 10.97 -3.38 5.67
CA ILE A 224 11.38 -2.00 5.44
C ILE A 224 11.49 -1.25 6.75
N TYR A 225 10.46 -1.32 7.59
CA TYR A 225 10.53 -0.75 8.93
C TYR A 225 11.41 -1.61 9.81
N GLY A 226 12.25 -0.97 10.61
CA GLY A 226 12.90 -1.56 11.76
C GLY A 226 12.17 -1.19 13.04
N GLU A 227 12.86 -1.38 14.16
CA GLU A 227 12.27 -1.38 15.49
C GLU A 227 11.87 0.03 15.98
N LYS A 228 12.67 1.05 15.66
CA LYS A 228 12.49 2.40 16.21
C LYS A 228 12.12 3.42 15.13
N THR A 229 11.09 4.22 15.40
CA THR A 229 10.73 5.41 14.61
C THR A 229 10.78 6.65 15.50
N GLU A 230 11.42 7.70 15.02
CA GLU A 230 11.58 8.96 15.73
C GLU A 230 11.12 10.12 14.84
N ILE A 231 10.29 11.01 15.36
CA ILE A 231 9.90 12.23 14.66
C ILE A 231 11.02 13.24 14.85
N ILE A 232 11.61 13.67 13.74
CA ILE A 232 12.72 14.63 13.75
C ILE A 232 12.26 16.05 13.39
N TRP A 233 11.02 16.20 12.92
CA TRP A 233 10.41 17.50 12.64
C TRP A 233 8.88 17.40 12.57
N GLY A 234 8.21 18.41 13.12
CA GLY A 234 6.76 18.62 12.97
C GLY A 234 5.89 17.84 13.96
N GLN A 235 4.71 17.45 13.51
CA GLN A 235 3.66 16.78 14.27
C GLN A 235 3.90 15.27 14.36
N GLU A 236 3.30 14.61 15.34
CA GLU A 236 3.43 13.15 15.51
C GLU A 236 2.70 12.32 14.45
N SER A 237 1.69 12.92 13.81
CA SER A 237 0.79 12.24 12.87
C SER A 237 0.19 13.25 11.91
N ILE A 238 -0.29 12.75 10.77
CA ILE A 238 -1.18 13.50 9.87
C ILE A 238 -2.63 13.20 10.20
N GLN A 239 -3.53 14.13 9.92
CA GLN A 239 -4.98 13.90 9.94
C GLN A 239 -5.43 13.44 8.56
N GLU A 240 -6.17 12.34 8.50
CA GLU A 240 -6.84 11.83 7.30
C GLU A 240 -8.33 11.67 7.58
N GLY A 241 -9.14 11.57 6.52
CA GLY A 241 -10.57 11.29 6.64
C GLY A 241 -11.02 10.16 5.72
N VAL A 242 -12.06 9.47 6.15
CA VAL A 242 -12.79 8.49 5.34
C VAL A 242 -14.24 8.48 5.79
N LEU A 243 -15.19 8.37 4.86
CA LEU A 243 -16.61 8.56 5.15
C LEU A 243 -16.82 9.93 5.83
N ASP A 244 -17.45 9.95 7.00
CA ASP A 244 -17.82 11.13 7.78
C ASP A 244 -16.91 11.41 8.98
N TYR A 245 -15.81 10.67 9.15
CA TYR A 245 -14.91 10.82 10.28
C TYR A 245 -13.45 11.09 9.88
N GLU A 246 -12.72 11.67 10.84
CA GLU A 246 -11.31 12.00 10.73
C GLU A 246 -10.50 11.27 11.80
N PHE A 247 -9.28 10.89 11.45
CA PHE A 247 -8.40 10.12 12.34
C PHE A 247 -6.94 10.49 12.10
N SER A 248 -6.14 10.30 13.14
CA SER A 248 -4.69 10.53 13.11
C SER A 248 -3.96 9.29 12.60
N LEU A 249 -2.96 9.50 11.75
CA LEU A 249 -2.09 8.49 11.18
C LEU A 249 -0.62 8.74 11.56
N SER A 250 -0.08 7.89 12.44
CA SER A 250 1.35 7.89 12.75
C SER A 250 2.18 7.34 11.57
N PRO A 251 3.51 7.56 11.57
CA PRO A 251 4.40 7.09 10.50
C PRO A 251 4.28 5.59 10.17
N ARG A 252 4.19 4.73 11.19
CA ARG A 252 4.13 3.27 11.03
C ARG A 252 2.73 2.76 10.75
N ALA A 253 1.69 3.54 11.05
CA ALA A 253 0.30 3.14 10.87
C ALA A 253 0.05 2.66 9.44
N PHE A 254 -0.58 1.49 9.30
CA PHE A 254 -1.14 1.06 8.03
C PHE A 254 -2.37 1.90 7.70
N TYR A 255 -2.46 2.34 6.45
CA TYR A 255 -3.68 2.88 5.89
C TYR A 255 -3.73 2.55 4.40
N GLN A 256 -4.95 2.49 3.87
CA GLN A 256 -5.18 2.09 2.50
C GLN A 256 -4.52 3.05 1.52
N LEU A 257 -3.94 2.48 0.47
CA LEU A 257 -3.21 3.27 -0.52
C LEU A 257 -4.14 4.09 -1.40
N ASN A 258 -5.41 3.72 -1.57
CA ASN A 258 -6.36 4.41 -2.42
C ASN A 258 -7.54 4.94 -1.59
N PRO A 259 -7.46 6.17 -1.04
CA PRO A 259 -8.53 6.70 -0.18
C PRO A 259 -9.90 6.77 -0.85
N GLU A 260 -9.97 7.10 -2.15
CA GLU A 260 -11.25 7.15 -2.91
C GLU A 260 -11.95 5.78 -2.96
N GLN A 261 -11.20 4.73 -3.29
CA GLN A 261 -11.77 3.36 -3.27
C GLN A 261 -11.93 2.80 -1.86
N THR A 262 -11.24 3.36 -0.87
CA THR A 262 -11.41 2.99 0.54
C THR A 262 -12.76 3.45 1.06
N GLU A 263 -13.18 4.66 0.71
CA GLU A 263 -14.51 5.18 1.05
C GLU A 263 -15.62 4.29 0.47
N ILE A 264 -15.47 3.85 -0.78
CA ILE A 264 -16.39 2.91 -1.42
C ILE A 264 -16.37 1.54 -0.71
N LEU A 265 -15.19 0.98 -0.46
CA LEU A 265 -15.03 -0.30 0.22
C LEU A 265 -15.70 -0.30 1.60
N TYR A 266 -15.48 0.75 2.39
CA TYR A 266 -16.04 0.87 3.73
C TYR A 266 -17.55 1.11 3.68
N SER A 267 -18.03 1.89 2.71
CA SER A 267 -19.48 2.06 2.48
C SER A 267 -20.16 0.72 2.18
N GLU A 268 -19.56 -0.12 1.34
CA GLU A 268 -20.09 -1.45 1.04
C GLU A 268 -20.03 -2.38 2.25
N ALA A 269 -18.97 -2.31 3.08
CA ALA A 269 -18.91 -3.06 4.33
C ALA A 269 -20.02 -2.63 5.31
N VAL A 270 -20.27 -1.33 5.45
CA VAL A 270 -21.36 -0.81 6.29
C VAL A 270 -22.73 -1.32 5.82
N LYS A 271 -22.98 -1.32 4.51
CA LYS A 271 -24.22 -1.87 3.93
C LYS A 271 -24.34 -3.38 4.12
N ALA A 272 -23.24 -4.11 3.98
CA ALA A 272 -23.24 -5.57 4.02
C ALA A 272 -23.45 -6.14 5.43
N LEU A 273 -22.89 -5.48 6.46
CA LEU A 273 -23.08 -5.92 7.84
C LEU A 273 -24.47 -5.57 8.40
N ASP A 274 -25.14 -4.54 7.86
CA ASP A 274 -26.50 -4.11 8.22
C ASP A 274 -26.76 -4.09 9.74
N VAL A 275 -25.85 -3.47 10.48
CA VAL A 275 -25.86 -3.49 11.94
C VAL A 275 -26.96 -2.59 12.53
N SER A 276 -27.38 -2.96 13.73
CA SER A 276 -28.28 -2.22 14.60
C SER A 276 -27.58 -1.70 15.86
N LYS A 277 -28.28 -0.81 16.57
CA LYS A 277 -27.81 -0.21 17.84
C LYS A 277 -27.61 -1.21 18.97
N GLU A 278 -28.15 -2.42 18.86
CA GLU A 278 -28.01 -3.48 19.86
C GLU A 278 -26.83 -4.42 19.57
N ASP A 279 -26.24 -4.35 18.39
CA ASP A 279 -25.17 -5.27 17.98
C ASP A 279 -23.85 -4.96 18.68
N HIS A 280 -23.04 -6.00 18.85
CA HIS A 280 -21.67 -5.91 19.33
C HIS A 280 -20.73 -6.30 18.20
N LEU A 281 -19.79 -5.41 17.82
CA LEU A 281 -18.90 -5.64 16.70
C LEU A 281 -17.47 -5.96 17.17
N ILE A 282 -16.85 -6.94 16.50
CA ILE A 282 -15.42 -7.21 16.60
C ILE A 282 -14.74 -6.80 15.29
N ASP A 283 -13.81 -5.85 15.38
CA ASP A 283 -12.91 -5.43 14.30
C ASP A 283 -11.56 -6.16 14.48
N ALA A 284 -11.44 -7.35 13.89
CA ALA A 284 -10.20 -8.12 13.91
C ALA A 284 -9.19 -7.56 12.89
N TYR A 285 -7.93 -7.43 13.30
CA TYR A 285 -6.88 -6.78 12.50
C TYR A 285 -7.19 -5.31 12.21
N CYS A 286 -7.68 -4.59 13.23
CA CYS A 286 -8.25 -3.26 13.10
C CYS A 286 -7.24 -2.17 12.71
N GLY A 287 -5.93 -2.44 12.80
CA GLY A 287 -4.88 -1.43 12.64
C GLY A 287 -5.13 -0.25 13.56
N VAL A 288 -5.33 0.94 12.97
CA VAL A 288 -5.64 2.17 13.72
C VAL A 288 -7.14 2.40 13.96
N GLY A 289 -7.96 1.36 13.81
CA GLY A 289 -9.40 1.36 14.08
C GLY A 289 -10.29 1.84 12.94
N THR A 290 -9.72 2.10 11.75
CA THR A 290 -10.43 2.79 10.66
C THR A 290 -11.71 2.10 10.21
N ILE A 291 -11.77 0.77 10.18
CA ILE A 291 -12.99 0.06 9.74
C ILE A 291 -14.05 0.14 10.84
N GLY A 292 -13.69 -0.25 12.06
CA GLY A 292 -14.60 -0.22 13.21
C GLY A 292 -15.22 1.15 13.48
N PHE A 293 -14.48 2.25 13.26
CA PHE A 293 -15.03 3.60 13.43
C PHE A 293 -16.24 3.91 12.53
N ALA A 294 -16.34 3.30 11.35
CA ALA A 294 -17.52 3.42 10.50
C ALA A 294 -18.81 2.88 11.15
N PHE A 295 -18.66 2.05 12.19
CA PHE A 295 -19.74 1.42 12.93
C PHE A 295 -19.89 1.93 14.36
N ALA A 296 -18.94 2.71 14.90
CA ALA A 296 -18.92 3.11 16.31
C ALA A 296 -20.22 3.81 16.75
N ASN A 297 -20.80 4.66 15.90
CA ASN A 297 -22.08 5.32 16.12
C ASN A 297 -23.31 4.49 15.73
N LYS A 298 -23.15 3.23 15.31
CA LYS A 298 -24.22 2.36 14.80
C LYS A 298 -24.44 1.14 15.67
N VAL A 299 -23.46 0.75 16.49
CA VAL A 299 -23.48 -0.45 17.34
C VAL A 299 -23.47 -0.13 18.83
N LYS A 300 -23.80 -1.11 19.66
CA LYS A 300 -23.77 -1.01 21.12
C LYS A 300 -22.35 -0.93 21.66
N SER A 301 -21.47 -1.79 21.15
CA SER A 301 -20.04 -1.74 21.48
C SER A 301 -19.18 -2.22 20.31
N LEU A 302 -17.97 -1.67 20.23
CA LEU A 302 -16.95 -2.06 19.27
C LEU A 302 -15.71 -2.56 20.02
N ARG A 303 -15.21 -3.74 19.68
CA ARG A 303 -13.90 -4.23 20.15
C ARG A 303 -12.96 -4.42 18.97
N GLY A 304 -11.79 -3.80 19.02
CA GLY A 304 -10.77 -3.92 17.97
C GLY A 304 -9.50 -4.58 18.48
N MET A 305 -8.86 -5.40 17.65
CA MET A 305 -7.56 -5.97 17.98
C MET A 305 -6.60 -5.99 16.80
N ASP A 306 -5.30 -5.93 17.09
CA ASP A 306 -4.21 -5.97 16.11
C ASP A 306 -2.92 -6.42 16.80
N ILE A 307 -1.97 -6.97 16.04
CA ILE A 307 -0.68 -7.42 16.56
C ILE A 307 0.31 -6.25 16.76
N ILE A 308 0.06 -5.09 16.16
CA ILE A 308 0.97 -3.93 16.23
C ILE A 308 0.56 -3.00 17.37
N PRO A 309 1.30 -2.95 18.50
CA PRO A 309 0.92 -2.15 19.65
C PRO A 309 0.79 -0.66 19.33
N GLU A 310 1.66 -0.10 18.49
CA GLU A 310 1.58 1.31 18.10
C GLU A 310 0.31 1.64 17.31
N ALA A 311 -0.20 0.69 16.51
CA ALA A 311 -1.46 0.87 15.79
C ALA A 311 -2.66 0.87 16.76
N ILE A 312 -2.62 0.02 17.79
CA ILE A 312 -3.63 0.00 18.86
C ILE A 312 -3.62 1.27 19.71
N GLU A 313 -2.44 1.81 20.02
CA GLU A 313 -2.35 3.11 20.70
C GLU A 313 -2.90 4.25 19.82
N ASP A 314 -2.66 4.21 18.50
CA ASP A 314 -3.30 5.13 17.56
C ASP A 314 -4.84 4.96 17.55
N ALA A 315 -5.35 3.72 17.54
CA ALA A 315 -6.78 3.45 17.59
C ALA A 315 -7.44 4.02 18.86
N LYS A 316 -6.82 3.81 20.04
CA LYS A 316 -7.30 4.38 21.32
C LYS A 316 -7.30 5.91 21.27
N ARG A 317 -6.24 6.53 20.75
CA ARG A 317 -6.15 7.99 20.61
C ARG A 317 -7.21 8.53 19.65
N ASN A 318 -7.44 7.85 18.53
CA ASN A 318 -8.46 8.21 17.55
C ASN A 318 -9.87 8.11 18.14
N ALA A 319 -10.18 6.99 18.81
CA ALA A 319 -11.46 6.80 19.48
C ALA A 319 -11.75 7.91 20.50
N LYS A 320 -10.76 8.22 21.36
CA LYS A 320 -10.87 9.31 22.34
C LYS A 320 -11.06 10.67 21.68
N LYS A 321 -10.34 10.97 20.60
CA LYS A 321 -10.49 12.25 19.87
C LYS A 321 -11.87 12.40 19.23
N MET A 322 -12.45 11.29 18.76
CA MET A 322 -13.80 11.27 18.19
C MET A 322 -14.92 11.17 19.24
N GLY A 323 -14.57 11.03 20.53
CA GLY A 323 -15.54 10.93 21.62
C GLY A 323 -16.27 9.57 21.67
N PHE A 324 -15.63 8.50 21.20
CA PHE A 324 -16.22 7.16 21.26
C PHE A 324 -15.91 6.45 22.57
N ASP A 325 -16.90 6.43 23.46
CA ASP A 325 -16.82 5.75 24.77
C ASP A 325 -17.21 4.26 24.71
N ASN A 326 -17.79 3.80 23.60
CA ASN A 326 -18.25 2.41 23.40
C ASN A 326 -17.20 1.52 22.70
N THR A 327 -15.94 1.93 22.69
CA THR A 327 -14.86 1.24 21.97
C THR A 327 -13.83 0.65 22.94
N HIS A 328 -13.30 -0.51 22.60
CA HIS A 328 -12.23 -1.18 23.35
C HIS A 328 -11.18 -1.72 22.39
N TYR A 329 -9.90 -1.47 22.66
CA TYR A 329 -8.80 -1.90 21.79
C TYR A 329 -7.71 -2.63 22.57
N GLU A 330 -7.29 -3.78 22.04
CA GLU A 330 -6.28 -4.65 22.67
C GLU A 330 -5.24 -5.13 21.64
N ALA A 331 -3.96 -5.15 22.05
CA ALA A 331 -2.87 -5.63 21.20
C ALA A 331 -2.59 -7.11 21.46
N GLY A 332 -2.49 -7.91 20.40
CA GLY A 332 -2.25 -9.35 20.48
C GLY A 332 -2.77 -10.11 19.25
N THR A 333 -2.77 -11.44 19.30
CA THR A 333 -3.27 -12.28 18.20
C THR A 333 -4.79 -12.49 18.31
N ALA A 334 -5.45 -12.73 17.18
CA ALA A 334 -6.91 -12.88 17.14
C ALA A 334 -7.33 -14.15 17.91
N GLU A 335 -6.49 -15.18 17.81
CA GLU A 335 -6.61 -16.48 18.43
C GLU A 335 -6.54 -16.42 19.96
N GLU A 336 -5.84 -15.42 20.53
CA GLU A 336 -5.73 -15.24 21.98
C GLU A 336 -6.74 -14.22 22.54
N ILE A 337 -7.00 -13.14 21.80
CA ILE A 337 -7.85 -12.05 22.27
C ILE A 337 -9.33 -12.39 22.11
N ILE A 338 -9.74 -12.83 20.92
CA ILE A 338 -11.17 -12.99 20.61
C ILE A 338 -11.82 -14.00 21.57
N PRO A 339 -11.25 -15.19 21.85
CA PRO A 339 -11.86 -16.12 22.79
C PRO A 339 -12.01 -15.56 24.21
N ARG A 340 -11.08 -14.71 24.68
CA ARG A 340 -11.17 -14.05 25.99
C ARG A 340 -12.32 -13.06 26.08
N TRP A 341 -12.74 -12.47 24.97
CA TRP A 341 -13.87 -11.55 24.93
C TRP A 341 -15.24 -12.22 24.97
N TYR A 342 -15.30 -13.52 24.64
CA TYR A 342 -16.52 -14.34 24.70
C TYR A 342 -16.71 -15.07 26.04
N GLN A 343 -15.69 -15.07 26.90
CA GLN A 343 -15.79 -15.52 28.30
C GLN A 343 -16.36 -14.40 29.18
#